data_AF-A0A432R2Z6-F1
#
_entry.id   AF-A0A432R2Z6-F1
#
_cell.length_a   1.000
_cell.length_b   1.000
_cell.length_c   1.000
_cell.angle_alpha   90.00
_cell.angle_beta   90.00
_cell.angle_gamma   90.00
#
_symmetry.space_group_name_H-M   'P 1'
#
loop_
_entity.id
_entity.type
_entity.pdbx_description
1 polymer ?
#
loop_
_entity_poly.entity_id
_entity_poly.type
_entity_poly.pdbx_seq_one_letter_code
_entity_poly.pdbx_strand_id
1 'polypeptide(L)'
;MIPRYTLPEMGAIWDEQNKLRNWLKVEVAVAESWAELGKVPKEAVEKIKEKVKPFLEGKKEFDIKRINEIEAVTNHDVIAFLTYIREVVGEEAKYLHFGMTSSDMLDTAFALQIKQAGELLLKDIQKVMEAIK
;
A
#
# COMPACT_ATOMS: atom_id res chain seq x y z
N MET A 1 -1.39 12.02 -13.48
CA MET A 1 -2.55 12.93 -13.37
C MET A 1 -2.16 14.29 -13.92
N ILE A 2 -3.07 15.04 -14.55
CA ILE A 2 -2.75 16.37 -15.14
C ILE A 2 -2.85 17.43 -14.03
N PRO A 3 -1.74 18.11 -13.63
CA PRO A 3 -1.73 18.98 -12.45
C PRO A 3 -2.77 20.12 -12.51
N ARG A 4 -3.00 20.68 -13.70
CA ARG A 4 -3.94 21.78 -13.92
C ARG A 4 -5.38 21.47 -13.50
N TYR A 5 -5.81 20.21 -13.63
CA TYR A 5 -7.21 19.81 -13.42
C TYR A 5 -7.40 18.91 -12.20
N THR A 6 -6.31 18.46 -11.59
CA THR A 6 -6.35 17.52 -10.48
C THR A 6 -6.63 18.25 -9.19
N LEU A 7 -7.76 17.93 -8.55
CA LEU A 7 -8.00 18.37 -7.18
C LEU A 7 -7.04 17.67 -6.23
N PRO A 8 -6.53 18.34 -5.17
CA PRO A 8 -5.56 17.76 -4.24
C PRO A 8 -6.00 16.42 -3.64
N GLU A 9 -7.28 16.29 -3.28
CA GLU A 9 -7.83 15.06 -2.68
C GLU A 9 -7.77 13.87 -3.64
N MET A 10 -8.12 14.07 -4.92
CA MET A 10 -7.99 13.02 -5.93
C MET A 10 -6.52 12.76 -6.25
N GLY A 11 -5.69 13.80 -6.32
CA GLY A 11 -4.25 13.66 -6.49
C GLY A 11 -3.61 12.76 -5.44
N ALA A 12 -3.99 12.92 -4.17
CA ALA A 12 -3.52 12.13 -3.03
C ALA A 12 -4.00 10.66 -3.01
N ILE A 13 -4.93 10.27 -3.88
CA ILE A 13 -5.31 8.86 -4.04
C ILE A 13 -4.38 8.17 -5.03
N TRP A 14 -3.96 8.90 -6.06
CA TRP A 14 -3.13 8.41 -7.16
C TRP A 14 -1.65 8.71 -7.00
N ASP A 15 -1.25 9.30 -5.87
CA ASP A 15 0.16 9.50 -5.56
C ASP A 15 0.88 8.19 -5.21
N GLU A 16 2.19 8.22 -5.36
CA GLU A 16 3.05 7.06 -5.15
C GLU A 16 3.10 6.59 -3.70
N GLN A 17 3.02 7.49 -2.72
CA GLN A 17 2.97 7.12 -1.30
C GLN A 17 1.70 6.34 -0.98
N ASN A 18 0.54 6.79 -1.47
CA ASN A 18 -0.71 6.06 -1.27
C ASN A 18 -0.73 4.72 -2.02
N LYS A 19 -0.14 4.63 -3.22
CA LYS A 19 0.08 3.37 -3.94
C LYS A 19 0.86 2.38 -3.08
N LEU A 20 2.05 2.76 -2.60
CA LEU A 20 2.92 1.90 -1.77
C LEU A 20 2.25 1.55 -0.42
N ARG A 21 1.48 2.47 0.15
CA ARG A 21 0.68 2.22 1.35
C ARG A 21 -0.38 1.15 1.11
N ASN A 22 -1.03 1.16 -0.05
CA ASN A 22 -2.02 0.13 -0.39
C ASN A 22 -1.35 -1.23 -0.67
N TRP A 23 -0.15 -1.25 -1.26
CA TRP A 23 0.64 -2.49 -1.37
C TRP A 23 0.94 -3.08 0.01
N LEU A 24 1.44 -2.24 0.93
CA LEU A 24 1.73 -2.65 2.30
C LEU A 24 0.50 -3.16 3.05
N LYS A 25 -0.69 -2.56 2.84
CA LYS A 25 -1.95 -3.06 3.44
C LYS A 25 -2.25 -4.48 3.01
N VAL A 26 -2.11 -4.78 1.71
CA VAL A 26 -2.37 -6.13 1.17
C VAL A 26 -1.37 -7.12 1.74
N GLU A 27 -0.08 -6.78 1.72
CA GLU A 27 1.00 -7.61 2.25
C GLU A 27 0.79 -7.98 3.73
N VAL A 28 0.44 -7.00 4.57
CA VAL A 28 0.16 -7.24 5.99
C VAL A 28 -1.09 -8.09 6.18
N ALA A 29 -2.18 -7.80 5.44
CA ALA A 29 -3.44 -8.56 5.55
C ALA A 29 -3.26 -10.04 5.17
N VAL A 30 -2.44 -10.33 4.16
CA VAL A 30 -2.12 -11.71 3.76
C VAL A 30 -1.23 -12.39 4.79
N ALA A 31 -0.23 -11.70 5.35
CA ALA A 31 0.60 -12.25 6.43
C ALA A 31 -0.24 -12.57 7.69
N GLU A 32 -1.18 -11.69 8.05
CA GLU A 32 -2.17 -11.94 9.12
C GLU A 32 -2.99 -13.19 8.84
N SER A 33 -3.54 -13.31 7.63
CA SER A 33 -4.32 -14.49 7.21
C SER A 33 -3.50 -15.78 7.29
N TRP A 34 -2.23 -15.75 6.88
CA TRP A 34 -1.34 -16.92 7.01
C TRP A 34 -1.05 -17.30 8.46
N ALA A 35 -0.97 -16.31 9.37
CA ALA A 35 -0.79 -16.57 10.79
C ALA A 35 -2.06 -17.12 11.46
N GLU A 36 -3.25 -16.70 11.01
CA GLU A 36 -4.52 -17.31 11.42
C GLU A 36 -4.61 -18.78 11.00
N LEU A 37 -4.10 -19.11 9.81
CA LEU A 37 -4.00 -20.47 9.28
C LEU A 37 -2.83 -21.29 9.87
N GLY A 38 -2.04 -20.71 10.78
CA GLY A 38 -0.92 -21.37 11.43
C GLY A 38 0.28 -21.67 10.52
N LYS A 39 0.40 -20.99 9.37
CA LYS A 39 1.52 -21.14 8.43
C LYS A 39 2.67 -20.18 8.72
N VAL A 40 2.39 -19.05 9.35
CA VAL A 40 3.35 -18.04 9.77
C VAL A 40 3.24 -17.85 11.29
N PRO A 41 4.35 -17.66 12.05
CA PRO A 41 4.27 -17.37 13.48
C PRO A 41 3.53 -16.04 13.76
N LYS A 42 2.56 -16.06 14.67
CA LYS A 42 1.77 -14.87 15.04
C LYS A 42 2.65 -13.74 15.56
N GLU A 43 3.65 -14.09 16.36
CA GLU A 43 4.61 -13.14 16.94
C GLU A 43 5.42 -12.42 15.85
N ALA A 44 5.70 -13.08 14.72
CA ALA A 44 6.39 -12.45 13.60
C ALA A 44 5.49 -11.41 12.91
N VAL A 45 4.21 -11.71 12.73
CA VAL A 45 3.25 -10.78 12.13
C VAL A 45 3.00 -9.57 13.02
N GLU A 46 2.88 -9.76 14.34
CA GLU A 46 2.72 -8.63 15.26
C GLU A 46 3.94 -7.69 15.23
N LYS A 47 5.16 -8.24 15.19
CA LYS A 47 6.38 -7.42 14.99
C LYS A 47 6.39 -6.68 13.66
N ILE A 48 5.95 -7.32 12.56
CA ILE A 48 5.82 -6.66 11.25
C ILE A 48 4.89 -5.45 11.42
N LYS A 49 3.68 -5.67 11.96
CA LYS A 49 2.66 -4.64 12.14
C LYS A 49 3.17 -3.48 12.97
N GLU A 50 3.83 -3.73 14.09
CA GLU A 50 4.42 -2.69 14.93
C GLU A 50 5.39 -1.79 14.15
N LYS A 51 6.28 -2.39 13.35
CA LYS A 51 7.30 -1.65 12.59
C LYS A 51 6.71 -0.87 11.41
N VAL A 52 5.67 -1.40 10.76
CA VAL A 52 5.09 -0.78 9.57
C VAL A 52 3.87 0.11 9.86
N LYS A 53 3.33 0.06 11.08
CA LYS A 53 2.18 0.86 11.52
C LYS A 53 2.29 2.36 11.20
N PRO A 54 3.44 3.05 11.40
CA PRO A 54 3.54 4.46 11.04
C PRO A 54 3.30 4.75 9.55
N PHE A 55 3.67 3.83 8.65
CA PHE A 55 3.42 3.98 7.22
C PHE A 55 1.95 3.76 6.87
N LEU A 56 1.33 2.74 7.47
CA LEU A 56 -0.09 2.42 7.29
C LEU A 56 -1.00 3.55 7.77
N GLU A 57 -0.63 4.22 8.87
CA GLU A 57 -1.34 5.36 9.44
C GLU A 57 -1.04 6.70 8.75
N GLY A 58 -0.15 6.72 7.74
CA GLY A 58 0.27 7.96 7.08
C GLY A 58 1.08 8.91 7.97
N LYS A 59 1.65 8.42 9.08
CA LYS A 59 2.54 9.18 9.96
C LYS A 59 3.98 9.20 9.49
N LYS A 60 4.34 8.27 8.60
CA LYS A 60 5.66 8.17 7.97
C LYS A 60 5.48 7.89 6.48
N GLU A 61 6.22 8.61 5.66
CA GLU A 61 6.27 8.39 4.23
C GLU A 61 7.35 7.37 3.86
N PHE A 62 7.13 6.68 2.74
CA PHE A 62 8.11 5.81 2.11
C PHE A 62 9.24 6.65 1.50
N ASP A 63 10.47 6.16 1.61
CA ASP A 63 11.61 6.75 0.90
C ASP A 63 11.60 6.27 -0.56
N ILE A 64 10.86 6.99 -1.41
CA ILE A 64 10.73 6.71 -2.83
C ILE A 64 12.10 6.71 -3.52
N LYS A 65 13.01 7.60 -3.10
CA LYS A 65 14.35 7.64 -3.69
C LYS A 65 15.09 6.33 -3.42
N ARG A 66 15.04 5.82 -2.19
CA ARG A 66 15.64 4.54 -1.84
C ARG A 66 15.03 3.37 -2.61
N ILE A 67 13.71 3.36 -2.78
CA ILE A 67 13.01 2.33 -3.58
C ILE A 67 13.49 2.37 -5.03
N ASN A 68 13.58 3.55 -5.63
CA ASN A 68 14.05 3.72 -7.02
C ASN A 68 15.52 3.31 -7.19
N GLU A 69 16.38 3.55 -6.19
CA GLU A 69 17.76 3.07 -6.20
C GLU A 69 17.83 1.53 -6.21
N ILE A 70 16.95 0.87 -5.44
CA ILE A 70 16.86 -0.60 -5.44
C ILE A 70 16.30 -1.09 -6.78
N GLU A 71 15.26 -0.43 -7.30
CA GLU A 71 14.64 -0.78 -8.58
C GLU A 71 15.63 -0.68 -9.75
N ALA A 72 16.50 0.32 -9.75
CA ALA A 72 17.56 0.45 -10.76
C ALA A 72 18.51 -0.76 -10.80
N VAL A 73 18.63 -1.51 -9.69
CA VAL A 73 19.42 -2.75 -9.60
C VAL A 73 18.57 -3.97 -9.92
N THR A 74 17.35 -4.07 -9.38
CA THR A 74 16.49 -5.25 -9.53
C THR A 74 15.76 -5.29 -10.87
N ASN A 75 15.59 -4.14 -11.54
CA ASN A 75 14.71 -3.92 -12.69
C ASN A 75 13.28 -4.44 -12.45
N HIS A 76 12.82 -4.37 -11.20
CA HIS A 76 11.49 -4.84 -10.80
C HIS A 76 10.99 -4.10 -9.55
N ASP A 77 9.89 -3.36 -9.71
CA ASP A 77 9.24 -2.51 -8.71
C ASP A 77 8.77 -3.25 -7.44
N VAL A 78 8.07 -4.39 -7.57
CA VAL A 78 7.62 -5.20 -6.42
C VAL A 78 8.80 -5.72 -5.61
N ILE A 79 9.84 -6.21 -6.28
CA ILE A 79 11.07 -6.67 -5.59
C ILE A 79 11.74 -5.49 -4.89
N ALA A 80 11.79 -4.31 -5.52
CA ALA A 80 12.37 -3.13 -4.92
C ALA A 80 11.60 -2.68 -3.66
N PHE A 81 10.27 -2.65 -3.73
CA PHE A 81 9.41 -2.38 -2.59
C PHE A 81 9.61 -3.39 -1.45
N LEU A 82 9.56 -4.69 -1.73
CA LEU A 82 9.73 -5.73 -0.71
C LEU A 82 11.12 -5.69 -0.07
N THR A 83 12.15 -5.36 -0.85
CA THR A 83 13.51 -5.16 -0.36
C THR A 83 13.59 -3.96 0.57
N TYR A 84 12.98 -2.83 0.19
CA TYR A 84 12.87 -1.65 1.06
C TYR A 84 12.12 -1.96 2.37
N ILE A 85 10.99 -2.67 2.29
CA ILE A 85 10.25 -3.06 3.50
C ILE A 85 11.09 -3.98 4.38
N ARG A 86 11.92 -4.86 3.81
CA ARG A 86 12.87 -5.66 4.58
C ARG A 86 13.92 -4.81 5.30
N GLU A 87 14.38 -3.70 4.72
CA GLU A 87 15.28 -2.76 5.43
C GLU A 87 14.59 -2.13 6.66
N VAL A 88 13.27 -1.92 6.61
CA VAL A 88 12.47 -1.37 7.72
C VAL A 88 12.15 -2.43 8.77
N VAL A 89 11.71 -3.60 8.34
CA VAL A 89 11.15 -4.65 9.20
C VAL A 89 12.22 -5.61 9.73
N GLY A 90 13.28 -5.86 8.98
CA GLY A 90 14.29 -6.87 9.32
C GLY A 90 13.88 -8.29 8.91
N GLU A 91 14.34 -9.28 9.66
CA GLU A 91 14.22 -10.70 9.27
C GLU A 91 12.77 -11.16 9.10
N GLU A 92 11.86 -10.65 9.94
CA GLU A 92 10.44 -11.02 9.88
C GLU A 92 9.79 -10.67 8.52
N ALA A 93 10.36 -9.74 7.75
CA ALA A 93 9.87 -9.40 6.40
C ALA A 93 9.86 -10.59 5.43
N LYS A 94 10.55 -11.70 5.72
CA LYS A 94 10.50 -12.94 4.93
C LYS A 94 9.10 -13.58 4.87
N TYR A 95 8.20 -13.19 5.77
CA TYR A 95 6.81 -13.65 5.77
C TYR A 95 5.87 -12.76 4.95
N LEU A 96 6.34 -11.59 4.52
CA LEU A 96 5.65 -10.80 3.50
C LEU A 96 5.85 -11.45 2.14
N HIS A 97 4.84 -11.32 1.28
CA HIS A 97 4.76 -11.89 -0.05
C HIS A 97 4.78 -13.43 -0.10
N PHE A 98 4.62 -14.10 1.06
CA PHE A 98 4.68 -15.55 1.15
C PHE A 98 3.49 -16.19 0.41
N GLY A 99 3.79 -16.99 -0.61
CA GLY A 99 2.80 -17.70 -1.40
C GLY A 99 2.03 -16.81 -2.39
N MET A 100 2.48 -15.58 -2.64
CA MET A 100 1.87 -14.65 -3.60
C MET A 100 2.73 -14.48 -4.85
N THR A 101 2.06 -14.09 -5.93
CA THR A 101 2.67 -13.48 -7.11
C THR A 101 2.50 -11.96 -7.06
N SER A 102 3.21 -11.23 -7.92
CA SER A 102 3.06 -9.77 -8.04
C SER A 102 1.61 -9.35 -8.27
N SER A 103 0.86 -10.05 -9.11
CA SER A 103 -0.53 -9.70 -9.46
C SER A 103 -1.48 -9.79 -8.26
N ASP A 104 -1.29 -10.77 -7.37
CA ASP A 104 -2.13 -10.92 -6.18
C ASP A 104 -2.09 -9.66 -5.30
N MET A 105 -0.91 -9.06 -5.17
CA MET A 105 -0.72 -7.80 -4.46
C MET A 105 -1.16 -6.60 -5.30
N LEU A 106 -0.66 -6.48 -6.54
CA LEU A 106 -0.85 -5.31 -7.40
C LEU A 106 -2.32 -5.04 -7.72
N ASP A 107 -3.04 -6.08 -8.16
CA ASP A 107 -4.43 -5.93 -8.61
C ASP A 107 -5.35 -5.61 -7.42
N THR A 108 -5.11 -6.25 -6.29
CA THR A 108 -5.85 -5.99 -5.04
C THR A 108 -5.59 -4.56 -4.55
N ALA A 109 -4.33 -4.13 -4.52
CA ALA A 109 -3.99 -2.78 -4.08
C ALA A 109 -4.51 -1.69 -5.05
N PHE A 110 -4.51 -1.98 -6.35
CA PHE A 110 -5.11 -1.09 -7.35
C PHE A 110 -6.62 -0.99 -7.19
N ALA A 111 -7.31 -2.11 -6.89
CA ALA A 111 -8.74 -2.10 -6.56
C ALA A 111 -9.03 -1.24 -5.32
N LEU A 112 -8.14 -1.24 -4.31
CA LEU A 112 -8.25 -0.33 -3.17
C LEU A 112 -8.13 1.14 -3.58
N GLN A 113 -7.22 1.50 -4.50
CA GLN A 113 -7.11 2.87 -5.02
C GLN A 113 -8.37 3.29 -5.80
N ILE A 114 -8.90 2.41 -6.64
CA ILE A 114 -10.15 2.67 -7.37
C ILE A 114 -11.30 2.90 -6.38
N LYS A 115 -11.40 2.07 -5.34
CA LYS A 115 -12.41 2.24 -4.29
C LYS A 115 -12.29 3.59 -3.59
N GLN A 116 -11.08 4.01 -3.20
CA GLN A 116 -10.84 5.32 -2.59
C GLN A 116 -11.31 6.47 -3.51
N ALA A 117 -11.00 6.40 -4.81
CA ALA A 117 -11.46 7.38 -5.78
C ALA A 117 -12.99 7.38 -5.93
N GLY A 118 -13.61 6.20 -5.96
CA GLY A 118 -15.06 6.05 -6.02
C GLY A 118 -15.77 6.64 -4.81
N GLU A 119 -15.26 6.43 -3.60
CA GLU A 119 -15.80 7.00 -2.36
C GLU A 119 -15.75 8.52 -2.37
N LEU A 120 -14.65 9.12 -2.87
CA LEU A 120 -14.53 10.57 -3.02
C LEU A 120 -15.55 11.12 -4.02
N LEU A 121 -15.69 10.49 -5.20
CA LEU A 121 -16.64 10.90 -6.22
C LEU A 121 -18.09 10.80 -5.73
N LEU A 122 -18.45 9.73 -5.01
CA LEU A 122 -19.79 9.58 -4.44
C LEU A 122 -20.14 10.70 -3.47
N LYS A 123 -19.18 11.11 -2.63
CA LYS A 123 -19.35 12.25 -1.71
C LYS A 123 -19.59 13.55 -2.46
N ASP A 124 -18.88 13.81 -3.55
CA ASP A 124 -19.06 15.03 -4.34
C ASP A 124 -20.37 15.05 -5.12
N ILE A 125 -20.80 13.89 -5.65
CA ILE A 125 -22.12 13.74 -6.27
C ILE A 125 -23.23 14.09 -5.28
N GLN A 126 -23.14 13.62 -4.02
CA GLN A 126 -24.11 13.94 -2.98
C GLN A 126 -24.22 15.45 -2.72
N LYS A 127 -23.09 16.16 -2.62
CA LYS A 127 -23.08 17.62 -2.44
C LYS A 127 -23.74 18.34 -3.61
N VAL A 128 -23.48 17.91 -4.85
CA VAL A 128 -24.11 18.50 -6.03
C VAL A 128 -25.62 18.26 -6.00
N MET A 129 -26.05 17.03 -5.69
CA MET A 129 -27.47 16.70 -5.56
C MET A 129 -28.20 17.53 -4.49
N GLU A 130 -27.52 17.87 -3.39
CA GLU A 130 -28.06 18.75 -2.34
C GLU A 130 -28.16 20.21 -2.80
N ALA A 131 -27.17 20.71 -3.55
CA ALA A 131 -27.12 22.10 -3.98
C ALA A 131 -28.13 22.46 -5.09
N ILE A 132 -28.62 21.46 -5.84
CA ILE A 132 -29.58 21.65 -6.94
C ILE A 132 -31.02 21.27 -6.58
N LYS A 133 -31.28 20.91 -5.32
CA LYS A 133 -32.63 20.75 -4.78
C LYS A 133 -33.21 22.10 -4.38
#